data_AF-A0A0D0ADC3-F1
#
_entry.id   AF-A0A0D0ADC3-F1
#
_cell.length_a   1.000
_cell.length_b   1.000
_cell.length_c   1.000
_cell.angle_alpha   90.00
_cell.angle_beta   90.00
_cell.angle_gamma   90.00
#
_symmetry.space_group_name_H-M   'P 1'
#
loop_
_entity.id
_entity.type
_entity.pdbx_description
1 polymer ?
#
loop_
_entity_poly.entity_id
_entity_poly.type
_entity_poly.pdbx_seq_one_letter_code
_entity_poly.pdbx_strand_id
1 'polypeptide(L)'
;VFAEMLKEFGISEKILSMTCDNASNNNIMVDKLAASVPAFGGTASHTCCFLHTVNLIAKSLIREFDVTKKHADIALDSATATNDNDDSVQVELDELSEEIDREDAEMIAEDDELKDNDDGRVNEMEELADDERFTLEASILPVKLALVKVSKKKHIPSS
;
A
#
# COMPACT_ATOMS: atom_id res chain seq x y z
N VAL A 1 -21.20 -13.06 21.18
CA VAL A 1 -20.43 -14.20 20.65
C VAL A 1 -19.06 -14.37 21.33
N PHE A 2 -18.02 -13.59 21.03
CA PHE A 2 -16.69 -13.85 21.60
C PHE A 2 -16.63 -13.75 23.14
N ALA A 3 -17.18 -12.69 23.74
CA ALA A 3 -17.28 -12.54 25.19
C ALA A 3 -18.07 -13.68 25.87
N GLU A 4 -19.10 -14.20 25.20
CA GLU A 4 -19.89 -15.33 25.70
C GLU A 4 -19.08 -16.62 25.68
N MET A 5 -18.28 -16.86 24.63
CA MET A 5 -17.36 -18.00 24.59
C MET A 5 -16.37 -17.95 25.76
N LEU A 6 -15.76 -16.78 26.02
CA LEU A 6 -14.82 -16.62 27.14
C LEU A 6 -15.46 -16.98 28.49
N LYS A 7 -16.74 -16.66 28.65
CA LYS A 7 -17.53 -17.01 29.83
C LYS A 7 -17.83 -18.50 29.88
N GLU A 8 -18.25 -19.10 28.76
CA GLU A 8 -18.53 -20.53 28.64
C GLU A 8 -17.30 -21.39 28.98
N PHE A 9 -16.12 -20.98 28.50
CA PHE A 9 -14.85 -21.66 28.80
C PHE A 9 -14.26 -21.29 30.18
N GLY A 10 -14.87 -20.37 30.94
CA GLY A 10 -14.38 -19.96 32.26
C GLY A 10 -13.02 -19.27 32.22
N ILE A 11 -12.73 -18.53 31.14
CA ILE A 11 -11.46 -17.85 30.89
C ILE A 11 -11.59 -16.33 30.77
N SER A 12 -12.76 -15.75 31.06
CA SER A 12 -12.99 -14.29 31.03
C SER A 12 -11.95 -13.49 31.82
N GLU A 13 -11.51 -14.01 32.98
CA GLU A 13 -10.53 -13.36 33.86
C GLU A 13 -9.07 -13.68 33.50
N LYS A 14 -8.82 -14.42 32.40
CA LYS A 14 -7.49 -14.94 32.03
C LYS A 14 -6.95 -14.36 30.73
N ILE A 15 -7.57 -13.32 30.20
CA ILE A 15 -7.14 -12.66 28.96
C ILE A 15 -6.20 -11.52 29.33
N LEU A 16 -4.93 -11.67 28.97
CA LEU A 16 -3.91 -10.66 29.21
C LEU A 16 -3.82 -9.65 28.06
N SER A 17 -3.86 -10.14 26.82
CA SER A 17 -3.65 -9.36 25.61
C SER A 17 -4.37 -10.00 24.42
N MET A 18 -4.69 -9.19 23.42
CA MET A 18 -5.26 -9.61 22.15
C MET A 18 -4.42 -9.04 21.00
N THR A 19 -4.24 -9.83 19.95
CA THR A 19 -3.54 -9.41 18.73
C THR A 19 -4.46 -9.56 17.53
N CYS A 20 -4.72 -8.46 16.82
CA CYS A 20 -5.58 -8.43 15.64
C CYS A 20 -4.90 -7.63 14.52
N ASP A 21 -5.41 -7.69 13.28
CA ASP A 21 -4.89 -6.84 12.21
C ASP A 21 -5.16 -5.33 12.50
N ASN A 22 -4.52 -4.45 11.73
CA ASN A 22 -4.54 -3.01 11.98
C ASN A 22 -5.77 -2.31 11.36
N ALA A 23 -6.89 -3.01 11.24
CA ALA A 23 -8.14 -2.45 10.73
C ALA A 23 -8.90 -1.65 11.82
N SER A 24 -9.56 -0.57 11.40
CA SER A 24 -10.36 0.29 12.27
C SER A 24 -11.46 -0.50 13.01
N ASN A 25 -12.03 -1.50 12.35
CA ASN A 25 -13.02 -2.41 12.91
C ASN A 25 -12.51 -3.18 14.14
N ASN A 26 -11.22 -3.52 14.19
CA ASN A 26 -10.64 -4.22 15.33
C ASN A 26 -10.52 -3.32 16.56
N ASN A 27 -10.32 -2.01 16.37
CA ASN A 27 -10.35 -1.05 17.47
C ASN A 27 -11.75 -1.01 18.12
N ILE A 28 -12.80 -0.95 17.31
CA ILE A 28 -14.19 -0.99 17.79
C ILE A 28 -14.49 -2.31 18.52
N MET A 29 -13.95 -3.42 18.02
CA MET A 29 -14.12 -4.73 18.64
C MET A 29 -13.42 -4.81 20.01
N VAL A 30 -12.20 -4.29 20.13
CA VAL A 30 -11.44 -4.18 21.40
C VAL A 30 -12.24 -3.38 22.43
N ASP A 31 -12.80 -2.23 22.05
CA ASP A 31 -13.57 -1.36 22.95
C ASP A 31 -14.83 -2.07 23.47
N LYS A 32 -15.56 -2.73 22.56
CA LYS A 32 -16.75 -3.53 22.93
C LYS A 32 -16.39 -4.72 23.81
N LEU A 33 -15.24 -5.35 23.59
CA LEU A 33 -14.76 -6.47 24.39
C LEU A 33 -14.39 -6.01 25.80
N ALA A 34 -13.72 -4.86 25.95
CA ALA A 34 -13.39 -4.29 27.25
C ALA A 34 -14.65 -3.97 28.08
N ALA A 35 -15.72 -3.49 27.44
CA ALA A 35 -17.00 -3.28 28.10
C ALA A 35 -17.68 -4.59 28.57
N SER A 36 -17.41 -5.70 27.89
CA SER A 36 -18.03 -7.00 28.16
C SER A 36 -17.20 -7.88 29.10
N VAL A 37 -15.88 -7.67 29.16
CA VAL A 37 -14.92 -8.47 29.92
C VAL A 37 -14.04 -7.51 30.73
N PRO A 38 -14.45 -7.15 31.97
CA PRO A 38 -13.76 -6.14 32.77
C PRO A 38 -12.29 -6.44 33.08
N ALA A 39 -11.89 -7.71 33.05
CA ALA A 39 -10.50 -8.13 33.25
C ALA A 39 -9.58 -7.84 32.05
N PHE A 40 -10.16 -7.63 30.86
CA PHE A 40 -9.40 -7.29 29.66
C PHE A 40 -9.02 -5.80 29.70
N GLY A 41 -7.72 -5.49 29.59
CA GLY A 41 -7.20 -4.12 29.69
C GLY A 41 -7.55 -3.19 28.51
N GLY A 42 -8.50 -3.58 27.66
CA GLY A 42 -8.94 -2.83 26.49
C GLY A 42 -7.78 -2.49 25.55
N THR A 43 -7.72 -1.24 25.10
CA THR A 43 -6.70 -0.75 24.16
C THR A 43 -5.28 -0.93 24.68
N ALA A 44 -5.05 -0.85 26.00
CA ALA A 44 -3.72 -1.08 26.58
C ALA A 44 -3.26 -2.54 26.47
N SER A 45 -4.21 -3.46 26.30
CA SER A 45 -4.01 -4.90 26.08
C SER A 45 -4.22 -5.30 24.61
N HIS A 46 -4.33 -4.33 23.70
CA HIS A 46 -4.43 -4.58 22.26
C HIS A 46 -3.06 -4.39 21.59
N THR A 47 -2.70 -5.35 20.74
CA THR A 47 -1.48 -5.30 19.93
C THR A 47 -1.83 -5.53 18.47
N CYS A 48 -1.17 -4.84 17.55
CA CYS A 48 -1.38 -5.07 16.13
C CYS A 48 -0.60 -6.31 15.67
N CYS A 49 -1.13 -7.02 14.69
CA CYS A 49 -0.47 -8.15 14.07
C CYS A 49 0.82 -7.71 13.39
N PHE A 50 1.96 -8.27 13.83
CA PHE A 50 3.27 -7.93 13.29
C PHE A 50 3.34 -8.19 11.78
N LEU A 51 2.81 -9.32 11.31
CA LEU A 51 2.81 -9.66 9.89
C LEU A 51 2.02 -8.63 9.06
N HIS A 52 0.86 -8.23 9.56
CA HIS A 52 0.05 -7.22 8.89
C HIS A 52 0.76 -5.87 8.88
N THR A 53 1.39 -5.47 9.99
CA THR A 53 2.19 -4.24 10.06
C THR A 53 3.35 -4.24 9.05
N VAL A 54 4.08 -5.34 8.94
CA VAL A 54 5.17 -5.49 7.96
C VAL A 54 4.64 -5.44 6.53
N ASN A 55 3.51 -6.09 6.25
CA ASN A 55 2.87 -6.04 4.94
C ASN A 55 2.47 -4.61 4.56
N LEU A 56 1.88 -3.85 5.48
CA LEU A 56 1.55 -2.46 5.26
C LEU A 56 2.78 -1.59 5.01
N ILE A 57 3.85 -1.77 5.78
CA ILE A 57 5.12 -1.06 5.56
C ILE A 57 5.68 -1.37 4.17
N ALA A 58 5.69 -2.65 3.78
CA ALA A 58 6.15 -3.06 2.46
C ALA A 58 5.30 -2.45 1.35
N LYS A 59 3.96 -2.50 1.45
CA LYS A 59 3.04 -1.88 0.49
C LYS A 59 3.30 -0.36 0.37
N SER A 60 3.48 0.35 1.50
CA SER A 60 3.77 1.79 1.50
C SER A 60 5.08 2.12 0.77
N LEU A 61 6.15 1.37 1.04
CA LEU A 61 7.46 1.59 0.42
C LEU A 61 7.49 1.22 -1.07
N ILE A 62 6.75 0.18 -1.46
CA ILE A 62 6.68 -0.26 -2.86
C ILE A 62 5.89 0.75 -3.70
N ARG A 63 4.81 1.34 -3.13
CA ARG A 63 3.95 2.32 -3.79
C ARG A 63 4.70 3.53 -4.35
N GLU A 64 5.80 3.95 -3.74
CA GLU A 64 6.64 5.04 -4.25
C GLU A 64 7.22 4.75 -5.64
N PHE A 65 7.41 3.47 -5.96
CA PHE A 65 7.96 2.99 -7.23
C PHE A 65 6.87 2.52 -8.20
N ASP A 66 5.59 2.54 -7.79
CA ASP A 66 4.49 2.23 -8.70
C ASP A 66 4.36 3.35 -9.74
N VAL A 67 4.12 2.95 -10.99
CA VAL A 67 3.89 3.86 -12.10
C VAL A 67 2.38 4.02 -12.26
N THR A 68 1.80 5.04 -11.63
CA THR A 68 0.37 5.36 -11.85
C THR A 68 0.20 6.13 -13.16
N LYS A 69 -0.91 5.88 -13.87
CA LYS A 69 -1.26 6.54 -15.17
C LYS A 69 -1.04 8.06 -15.15
N LYS A 70 -1.33 8.70 -14.02
CA LYS A 70 -1.24 10.16 -13.84
C LYS A 70 0.20 10.68 -13.77
N HIS A 71 1.14 9.87 -13.30
CA HIS A 71 2.57 10.24 -13.23
C HIS A 71 3.29 10.03 -14.56
N ALA A 72 2.83 9.09 -15.38
CA ALA A 72 3.30 8.94 -16.76
C ALA A 72 2.96 10.19 -17.59
N ASP A 73 1.73 10.69 -17.51
CA ASP A 73 1.28 11.90 -18.22
C ASP A 73 2.01 13.18 -17.76
N ILE A 74 2.31 13.32 -16.45
CA ILE A 74 3.01 14.50 -15.92
C ILE A 74 4.52 14.47 -16.23
N ALA A 75 5.15 13.30 -16.21
CA ALA A 75 6.54 13.13 -16.66
C ALA A 75 6.68 13.55 -18.13
N LEU A 76 5.67 13.24 -18.96
CA LEU A 76 5.58 13.61 -20.36
C LEU A 76 5.58 15.13 -20.58
N ASP A 77 4.76 15.86 -19.82
CA ASP A 77 4.65 17.32 -19.95
C ASP A 77 5.92 18.03 -19.47
N SER A 78 6.55 17.53 -18.40
CA SER A 78 7.79 18.12 -17.86
C SER A 78 9.02 17.91 -18.76
N ALA A 79 9.07 16.81 -19.52
CA ALA A 79 10.17 16.48 -20.41
C ALA A 79 10.16 17.29 -21.71
N THR A 80 9.03 17.91 -22.09
CA THR A 80 8.97 18.78 -23.29
C THR A 80 9.58 20.18 -23.09
N ALA A 81 9.89 20.56 -21.84
CA ALA A 81 10.40 21.90 -21.51
C ALA A 81 11.93 22.02 -21.46
N THR A 82 12.68 20.91 -21.46
CA THR A 82 14.15 20.92 -21.48
C THR A 82 14.67 20.32 -22.78
N ASN A 83 15.04 21.21 -23.71
CA ASN A 83 15.57 20.90 -25.03
C ASN A 83 16.87 20.08 -24.95
N ASP A 84 16.99 19.18 -25.92
CA ASP A 84 18.19 18.52 -26.46
C ASP A 84 18.87 17.43 -25.61
N ASN A 85 18.59 16.18 -26.00
CA ASN A 85 19.44 14.97 -25.92
C ASN A 85 18.99 13.85 -24.94
N ASP A 86 17.82 13.25 -25.15
CA ASP A 86 17.64 11.78 -25.04
C ASP A 86 16.32 11.28 -25.70
N ASP A 87 16.25 11.36 -27.03
CA ASP A 87 15.11 10.89 -27.85
C ASP A 87 14.83 9.37 -27.67
N SER A 88 15.72 8.62 -27.02
CA SER A 88 15.59 7.17 -26.81
C SER A 88 14.81 6.79 -25.54
N VAL A 89 14.92 7.59 -24.48
CA VAL A 89 14.24 7.35 -23.20
C VAL A 89 12.78 7.83 -23.24
N GLN A 90 12.50 8.89 -24.01
CA GLN A 90 11.14 9.41 -24.19
C GLN A 90 10.25 8.40 -24.94
N VAL A 91 10.77 7.79 -26.01
CA VAL A 91 10.07 6.76 -26.79
C VAL A 91 9.87 5.48 -25.99
N GLU A 92 10.84 5.07 -25.18
CA GLU A 92 10.65 3.94 -24.26
C GLU A 92 9.55 4.24 -23.22
N LEU A 93 9.44 5.47 -22.71
CA LEU A 93 8.43 5.83 -21.71
C LEU A 93 7.01 5.83 -22.30
N ASP A 94 6.84 6.31 -23.53
CA ASP A 94 5.57 6.30 -24.27
C ASP A 94 5.08 4.87 -24.55
N GLU A 95 5.96 3.99 -25.03
CA GLU A 95 5.66 2.55 -25.23
C GLU A 95 5.42 1.79 -23.91
N LEU A 96 5.93 2.29 -22.78
CA LEU A 96 5.72 1.71 -21.45
C LEU A 96 4.35 2.09 -20.87
N SER A 97 3.90 3.33 -21.09
CA SER A 97 2.59 3.84 -20.61
C SER A 97 1.41 3.15 -21.32
N GLU A 98 1.46 3.03 -22.65
CA GLU A 98 0.34 2.45 -23.43
C GLU A 98 0.11 0.95 -23.18
N GLU A 99 1.13 0.20 -22.72
CA GLU A 99 1.02 -1.25 -22.47
C GLU A 99 0.55 -1.56 -21.03
N ILE A 100 0.99 -0.77 -20.03
CA ILE A 100 0.52 -0.89 -18.62
C ILE A 100 -0.99 -0.67 -18.55
N ASP A 101 -1.52 0.24 -19.38
CA ASP A 101 -2.94 0.57 -19.48
C ASP A 101 -3.86 -0.63 -19.75
N ARG A 102 -3.35 -1.69 -20.37
CA ARG A 102 -4.14 -2.87 -20.75
C ARG A 102 -4.12 -3.99 -19.69
N GLU A 103 -3.08 -4.07 -18.86
CA GLU A 103 -2.87 -5.19 -17.91
C GLU A 103 -3.23 -4.82 -16.46
N ASP A 104 -3.01 -3.57 -16.01
CA ASP A 104 -3.29 -3.15 -14.62
C ASP A 104 -4.80 -3.03 -14.32
N ALA A 105 -5.63 -2.86 -15.35
CA ALA A 105 -7.09 -2.85 -15.19
C ALA A 105 -7.64 -4.20 -14.70
N GLU A 106 -6.91 -5.30 -14.92
CA GLU A 106 -7.34 -6.66 -14.54
C GLU A 106 -6.75 -7.12 -13.19
N MET A 107 -5.52 -6.69 -12.82
CA MET A 107 -4.91 -7.09 -11.55
C MET A 107 -5.30 -6.23 -10.33
N ILE A 108 -5.75 -4.99 -10.52
CA ILE A 108 -6.17 -4.10 -9.41
C ILE A 108 -7.59 -4.44 -8.91
N ALA A 109 -8.40 -5.10 -9.74
CA ALA A 109 -9.79 -5.40 -9.39
C ALA A 109 -9.95 -6.52 -8.35
N GLU A 110 -8.93 -7.35 -8.10
CA GLU A 110 -9.04 -8.48 -7.17
C GLU A 110 -8.60 -8.17 -5.72
N ASP A 111 -7.90 -7.06 -5.44
CA ASP A 111 -7.51 -6.65 -4.06
C ASP A 111 -8.41 -5.50 -3.48
N ASP A 112 -9.32 -4.92 -4.28
CA ASP A 112 -10.18 -3.78 -3.91
C ASP A 112 -11.46 -4.16 -3.12
N GLU A 113 -11.61 -5.43 -2.69
CA GLU A 113 -12.71 -5.85 -1.83
C GLU A 113 -12.45 -5.65 -0.33
N LEU A 114 -11.23 -5.29 0.08
CA LEU A 114 -10.94 -4.87 1.45
C LEU A 114 -10.98 -3.34 1.59
N LYS A 115 -12.16 -2.77 1.38
CA LYS A 115 -12.46 -1.35 1.65
C LYS A 115 -12.54 -1.04 3.16
N ASP A 116 -11.43 -1.23 3.86
CA ASP A 116 -11.13 -0.54 5.12
C ASP A 116 -9.74 0.09 4.98
N ASN A 117 -9.54 0.82 3.87
CA ASN A 117 -8.30 1.51 3.50
C ASN A 117 -8.20 2.88 4.20
N ASP A 118 -8.52 2.91 5.50
CA ASP A 118 -8.20 4.03 6.40
C ASP A 118 -7.13 3.57 7.39
N ASP A 119 -5.99 3.13 6.85
CA ASP A 119 -4.83 2.68 7.64
C ASP A 119 -4.11 3.86 8.34
N GLY A 120 -4.61 5.09 8.19
CA GLY A 120 -4.06 6.30 8.80
C GLY A 120 -2.62 6.64 8.39
N ARG A 121 -2.07 5.95 7.38
CA ARG A 121 -0.72 6.19 6.86
C ARG A 121 -0.78 7.23 5.75
N VAL A 122 -0.13 8.35 6.01
CA VAL A 122 0.04 9.46 5.07
C VAL A 122 0.94 9.00 3.93
N ASN A 123 0.61 9.39 2.69
CA ASN A 123 1.52 9.23 1.57
C ASN A 123 2.70 10.19 1.77
N GLU A 124 3.86 9.69 2.17
CA GLU A 124 5.00 10.53 2.54
C GLU A 124 5.42 11.47 1.39
N MET A 125 5.18 11.08 0.14
CA MET A 125 5.43 11.91 -1.05
C MET A 125 4.50 13.11 -1.17
N GLU A 126 3.29 13.06 -0.60
CA GLU A 126 2.35 14.20 -0.53
C GLU A 126 2.75 15.22 0.53
N GLU A 127 3.57 14.82 1.51
CA GLU A 127 4.08 15.71 2.55
C GLU A 127 5.37 16.45 2.13
N LEU A 128 6.03 16.00 1.05
CA LEU A 128 7.24 16.63 0.52
C LEU A 128 6.92 17.98 -0.13
N ALA A 129 7.84 18.93 0.03
CA ALA A 129 7.82 20.15 -0.75
C ALA A 129 7.96 19.85 -2.25
N ASP A 130 7.45 20.72 -3.11
CA ASP A 130 7.41 20.48 -4.56
C ASP A 130 8.80 20.21 -5.17
N ASP A 131 9.83 20.90 -4.67
CA ASP A 131 11.23 20.74 -5.10
C ASP A 131 11.86 19.43 -4.60
N GLU A 132 11.57 19.03 -3.36
CA GLU A 132 11.98 17.75 -2.80
C GLU A 132 11.31 16.59 -3.54
N ARG A 133 10.01 16.71 -3.82
CA ARG A 133 9.24 15.73 -4.58
C ARG A 133 9.77 15.59 -6.01
N PHE A 134 10.10 16.71 -6.67
CA PHE A 134 10.69 16.69 -8.01
C PHE A 134 12.05 16.00 -8.03
N THR A 135 12.91 16.32 -7.05
CA THR A 135 14.23 15.69 -6.91
C THR A 135 14.12 14.19 -6.66
N LEU A 136 13.18 13.79 -5.79
CA LEU A 136 12.92 12.39 -5.49
C LEU A 136 12.41 11.64 -6.74
N GLU A 137 11.43 12.19 -7.46
CA GLU A 137 10.87 11.57 -8.67
C GLU A 137 11.95 11.34 -9.74
N ALA A 138 12.81 12.33 -9.97
CA ALA A 138 13.95 12.21 -10.88
C ALA A 138 14.94 11.11 -10.45
N SER A 139 15.15 10.94 -9.14
CA SER A 139 16.07 9.94 -8.60
C SER A 139 15.53 8.50 -8.69
N ILE A 140 14.21 8.32 -8.59
CA ILE A 140 13.56 7.00 -8.61
C ILE A 140 13.12 6.55 -10.01
N LEU A 141 13.01 7.47 -10.98
CA LEU A 141 12.62 7.18 -12.36
C LEU A 141 13.40 6.02 -13.01
N PRO A 142 14.73 5.89 -12.88
CA PRO A 142 15.46 4.75 -13.44
C PRO A 142 15.01 3.40 -12.86
N VAL A 143 14.65 3.38 -11.58
CA VAL A 143 14.15 2.18 -10.90
C VAL A 143 12.74 1.85 -11.35
N LYS A 144 11.86 2.85 -11.46
CA LYS A 144 10.50 2.69 -12.03
C LYS A 144 10.56 2.06 -13.42
N LEU A 145 11.38 2.60 -14.31
CA LEU A 145 11.59 2.08 -15.66
C LEU A 145 12.14 0.64 -15.66
N ALA A 146 13.10 0.33 -14.80
CA ALA A 146 13.66 -1.01 -14.68
C ALA A 146 12.60 -2.03 -14.20
N LEU A 147 11.77 -1.66 -13.22
CA LEU A 147 10.69 -2.50 -12.70
C LEU A 147 9.67 -2.83 -13.79
N VAL A 148 9.23 -1.84 -14.56
CA VAL A 148 8.30 -2.07 -15.69
C VAL A 148 8.91 -3.03 -16.71
N LYS A 149 10.18 -2.84 -17.10
CA LYS A 149 10.88 -3.73 -18.05
C LYS A 149 10.98 -5.17 -17.54
N VAL A 150 11.17 -5.36 -16.23
CA VAL A 150 11.22 -6.71 -15.61
C VAL A 150 9.83 -7.35 -15.56
N SER A 151 8.78 -6.57 -15.28
CA SER A 151 7.40 -7.05 -15.28
C SER A 151 6.98 -7.56 -16.67
N LYS A 152 7.30 -6.81 -17.73
CA LYS A 152 7.04 -7.22 -19.13
C LYS A 152 7.74 -8.53 -19.53
N LYS A 153 8.95 -8.79 -19.02
CA LYS A 153 9.69 -10.05 -19.33
C LYS A 153 9.07 -11.30 -18.73
N LYS A 154 8.30 -11.20 -17.63
CA LYS A 154 7.60 -12.36 -17.05
C LYS A 154 6.40 -12.81 -17.89
N HIS A 155 5.90 -11.97 -18.80
CA HIS A 155 4.68 -12.25 -19.57
C HIS A 155 4.94 -12.75 -21.01
N ILE A 156 6.13 -13.23 -21.32
CA ILE A 156 6.37 -13.92 -22.60
C ILE A 156 5.69 -15.31 -22.51
N PRO A 157 4.63 -15.59 -23.29
CA PRO A 157 3.99 -16.89 -23.24
C PRO A 157 4.99 -17.96 -23.69
N SER A 158 5.21 -18.95 -22.83
CA SER A 158 5.97 -20.14 -23.16
C SER A 158 5.35 -20.80 -24.40
N SER A 159 6.11 -20.84 -25.49
CA SER A 159 5.74 -21.50 -26.76
C SER A 159 5.52 -23.01 -26.60
#